data_AF-A0A9D0X8L9-F1
#
_entry.id   AF-A0A9D0X8L9-F1
#
_cell.length_a   1.000
_cell.length_b   1.000
_cell.length_c   1.000
_cell.angle_alpha   90.00
_cell.angle_beta   90.00
_cell.angle_gamma   90.00
#
_symmetry.space_group_name_H-M   'P 1'
#
loop_
_entity.id
_entity.type
_entity.pdbx_description
1 polymer ?
#
loop_
_entity_poly.entity_id
_entity_poly.type
_entity_poly.pdbx_seq_one_letter_code
_entity_poly.pdbx_strand_id
1 'polypeptide(L)'
;TGENEGLSHVSPRTGRAVTRRAAGKYVDRLLELPAFFRQPGTATPAQVAAGLKLTGHFLDRHIWSLRTSSAPPERERLLGELGSNSP
;
A
#
# COMPACT_ATOMS: atom_id res chain seq x y z
N THR A 1 -1.19 20.30 -2.40
CA THR A 1 -1.82 20.59 -3.69
C THR A 1 -3.27 20.16 -3.76
N GLY A 2 -3.77 19.21 -2.93
CA GLY A 2 -5.22 18.88 -2.90
C GLY A 2 -5.74 18.21 -4.18
N GLU A 3 -4.84 17.84 -5.09
CA GLU A 3 -5.10 17.18 -6.37
C GLU A 3 -5.60 15.75 -6.11
N ASN A 4 -6.72 15.36 -6.72
CA ASN A 4 -7.30 14.01 -6.60
C ASN A 4 -6.99 13.13 -7.83
N GLU A 5 -6.48 13.73 -8.90
CA GLU A 5 -6.15 13.05 -10.15
C GLU A 5 -4.65 12.72 -10.21
N GLY A 6 -4.29 11.65 -10.93
CA GLY A 6 -2.89 11.26 -11.12
C GLY A 6 -2.16 10.80 -9.85
N LEU A 7 -2.91 10.46 -8.79
CA LEU A 7 -2.37 9.91 -7.55
C LEU A 7 -1.65 8.58 -7.83
N SER A 8 -0.46 8.42 -7.28
CA SER A 8 0.42 7.28 -7.58
C SER A 8 1.18 6.75 -6.38
N HIS A 9 1.36 7.55 -5.33
CA HIS A 9 2.12 7.16 -4.15
C HIS A 9 1.40 7.61 -2.88
N VAL A 10 1.71 7.00 -1.74
CA VAL A 10 1.20 7.33 -0.42
C VAL A 10 2.35 7.63 0.54
N SER A 11 2.24 8.73 1.25
CA SER A 11 3.18 9.09 2.31
C SER A 11 3.03 8.16 3.52
N PRO A 12 4.06 7.38 3.91
CA PRO A 12 3.98 6.55 5.12
C PRO A 12 3.81 7.38 6.38
N ARG A 13 4.25 8.65 6.36
CA ARG A 13 4.14 9.57 7.49
C ARG A 13 2.71 10.06 7.73
N THR A 14 1.94 10.28 6.67
CA THR A 14 0.65 10.99 6.76
C THR A 14 -0.53 10.20 6.21
N GLY A 15 -0.31 9.06 5.55
CA GLY A 15 -1.35 8.29 4.86
C GLY A 15 -1.93 8.98 3.62
N ARG A 16 -1.44 10.16 3.24
CA ARG A 16 -1.99 10.94 2.12
C ARG A 16 -1.41 10.47 0.80
N ALA A 17 -2.28 10.25 -0.16
CA ALA A 17 -1.90 9.98 -1.54
C ALA A 17 -1.38 11.26 -2.22
N VAL A 18 -0.41 11.10 -3.11
CA VAL A 18 0.23 12.18 -3.88
C VAL A 18 0.45 11.78 -5.34
N THR A 19 0.51 12.77 -6.22
CA THR A 19 0.91 12.57 -7.61
C THR A 19 2.42 12.30 -7.72
N ARG A 20 2.87 11.68 -8.82
CA ARG A 20 4.30 11.40 -9.03
C ARG A 20 5.12 12.69 -9.09
N ARG A 21 4.54 13.74 -9.68
CA ARG A 21 5.11 15.10 -9.70
C ARG A 21 5.29 15.65 -8.28
N ALA A 22 4.28 15.52 -7.42
CA ALA A 22 4.33 15.99 -6.04
C ALA A 22 5.26 15.15 -5.15
N ALA A 23 5.44 13.86 -5.46
CA ALA A 23 6.42 13.01 -4.80
C ALA A 23 7.85 13.54 -4.97
N GLY A 24 8.21 13.97 -6.18
CA GLY A 24 9.51 14.56 -6.50
C GLY A 24 10.67 13.71 -5.96
N LYS A 25 11.60 14.35 -5.23
CA LYS A 25 12.76 13.69 -4.60
C LYS A 25 12.43 12.68 -3.50
N TYR A 26 11.18 12.61 -3.06
CA TYR A 26 10.76 11.72 -1.98
C TYR A 26 10.20 10.39 -2.48
N VAL A 27 10.13 10.18 -3.81
CA VAL A 27 9.48 9.00 -4.42
C VAL A 27 9.94 7.68 -3.81
N ASP A 28 11.25 7.52 -3.57
CA ASP A 28 11.84 6.28 -3.01
C ASP A 28 11.47 6.04 -1.53
N ARG A 29 10.88 7.05 -0.86
CA ARG A 29 10.41 6.95 0.53
C ARG A 29 8.89 6.78 0.64
N LEU A 30 8.19 6.74 -0.49
CA LEU A 30 6.74 6.60 -0.53
C LEU A 30 6.34 5.15 -0.82
N LEU A 31 5.13 4.81 -0.42
CA LEU A 31 4.50 3.54 -0.78
C LEU A 31 3.78 3.71 -2.12
N GLU A 32 3.88 2.76 -3.03
CA GLU A 32 3.11 2.79 -4.28
C GLU A 32 1.61 2.70 -4.00
N LEU A 33 0.79 3.48 -4.70
CA LEU A 33 -0.67 3.42 -4.65
C LEU A 33 -1.20 2.50 -5.76
N PRO A 34 -1.70 1.29 -5.44
CA PRO A 34 -2.26 0.38 -6.44
C PRO A 34 -3.41 1.02 -7.20
N ALA A 35 -3.50 0.76 -8.51
CA ALA A 35 -4.50 1.38 -9.38
C ALA A 35 -5.95 1.10 -8.93
N PHE A 36 -6.22 -0.12 -8.47
CA PHE A 36 -7.56 -0.55 -8.04
C PHE A 36 -8.07 0.17 -6.77
N PHE A 37 -7.23 0.92 -6.05
CA PHE A 37 -7.68 1.79 -4.97
C PHE A 37 -8.33 3.09 -5.48
N ARG A 38 -8.07 3.47 -6.73
CA ARG A 38 -8.60 4.69 -7.34
C ARG A 38 -9.76 4.44 -8.28
N GLN A 39 -9.79 3.26 -8.90
CA GLN A 39 -10.78 2.91 -9.91
C GLN A 39 -11.30 1.49 -9.65
N PRO A 40 -12.62 1.26 -9.72
CA PRO A 40 -13.20 -0.08 -9.68
C PRO A 40 -12.63 -0.95 -10.80
N GLY A 41 -12.39 -2.23 -10.50
CA GLY A 41 -11.89 -3.19 -11.50
C GLY A 41 -11.29 -4.44 -10.85
N THR A 42 -10.93 -5.41 -11.67
CA THR A 42 -10.23 -6.61 -11.21
C THR A 42 -8.76 -6.30 -10.96
N ALA A 43 -8.31 -6.50 -9.72
CA ALA A 43 -6.91 -6.36 -9.35
C ALA A 43 -6.13 -7.63 -9.72
N THR A 44 -4.92 -7.47 -10.24
CA THR A 44 -4.00 -8.60 -10.42
C THR A 44 -3.45 -9.07 -9.06
N PRO A 45 -2.96 -10.31 -8.94
CA PRO A 45 -2.30 -10.78 -7.70
C PRO A 45 -1.20 -9.84 -7.21
N ALA A 46 -0.36 -9.31 -8.12
CA ALA A 46 0.68 -8.34 -7.79
C ALA A 46 0.11 -7.02 -7.24
N GLN A 47 -1.00 -6.53 -7.81
CA GLN A 47 -1.67 -5.33 -7.30
C GLN A 47 -2.26 -5.58 -5.91
N VAL A 48 -2.89 -6.74 -5.68
CA VAL A 48 -3.41 -7.13 -4.36
C VAL A 48 -2.26 -7.20 -3.34
N ALA A 49 -1.13 -7.82 -3.70
CA ALA A 49 0.05 -7.87 -2.85
C ALA A 49 0.58 -6.47 -2.50
N ALA A 50 0.63 -5.55 -3.47
CA ALA A 50 0.99 -4.16 -3.22
C ALA A 50 0.00 -3.45 -2.28
N GLY A 51 -1.30 -3.67 -2.43
CA GLY A 51 -2.33 -3.15 -1.52
C GLY A 51 -2.21 -3.70 -0.10
N LEU A 52 -1.89 -4.98 0.05
CA LEU A 52 -1.60 -5.60 1.34
C LEU A 52 -0.31 -5.01 1.96
N LYS A 53 0.76 -4.80 1.19
CA LYS A 53 1.96 -4.15 1.74
C LYS A 53 1.66 -2.72 2.22
N LEU A 54 0.96 -1.92 1.41
CA LEU A 54 0.60 -0.55 1.76
C LEU A 54 -0.27 -0.48 3.01
N THR A 55 -1.36 -1.24 3.06
CA THR A 55 -2.27 -1.24 4.22
C THR A 55 -1.60 -1.82 5.47
N GLY A 56 -0.66 -2.76 5.30
CA GLY A 56 0.08 -3.37 6.38
C GLY A 56 0.88 -2.34 7.19
N HIS A 57 1.50 -1.37 6.52
CA HIS A 57 2.23 -0.28 7.18
C HIS A 57 1.34 0.49 8.17
N PHE A 58 0.11 0.83 7.77
CA PHE A 58 -0.80 1.61 8.60
C PHE A 58 -1.46 0.76 9.68
N LEU A 59 -1.81 -0.49 9.38
CA LEU A 59 -2.35 -1.42 10.38
C LEU A 59 -1.33 -1.71 11.48
N ASP A 60 -0.07 -1.89 11.12
CA ASP A 60 1.01 -2.06 12.08
C ASP A 60 1.12 -0.84 12.99
N ARG A 61 1.28 0.35 12.38
CA ARG A 61 1.44 1.60 13.11
C ARG A 61 0.26 1.97 14.01
N HIS A 62 -0.96 1.72 13.56
CA HIS A 62 -2.18 2.24 14.21
C HIS A 62 -2.98 1.20 14.98
N ILE A 63 -2.73 -0.09 14.79
CA ILE A 63 -3.52 -1.16 15.42
C ILE A 63 -2.60 -2.13 16.15
N TRP A 64 -1.69 -2.82 15.44
CA TRP A 64 -0.93 -3.93 16.02
C TRP A 64 0.13 -3.45 17.02
N SER A 65 0.97 -2.50 16.61
CA SER A 65 2.01 -1.93 17.48
C SER A 65 1.42 -1.27 18.73
N LEU A 66 0.25 -0.61 18.62
CA LEU A 66 -0.42 -0.01 19.78
C LEU A 66 -1.01 -1.03 20.76
N ARG A 67 -1.28 -2.25 20.30
CA ARG A 67 -1.81 -3.35 21.12
C ARG A 67 -0.74 -4.34 21.57
N THR A 68 0.54 -4.05 21.30
CA THR A 68 1.65 -5.00 21.53
C THR A 68 1.37 -6.37 20.90
N SER A 69 0.67 -6.39 19.77
CA SER A 69 0.33 -7.60 19.03
C SER A 69 1.00 -7.57 17.66
N SER A 70 1.04 -8.71 16.97
CA SER A 70 1.50 -8.79 15.57
C SER A 70 0.33 -8.84 14.59
N ALA A 71 0.64 -8.74 13.30
CA ALA A 71 -0.31 -9.09 12.26
C ALA A 71 -0.75 -10.57 12.39
N PRO A 72 -1.97 -10.93 11.97
CA PRO A 72 -2.38 -12.32 11.83
C PRO A 72 -1.46 -13.07 10.84
N PRO A 73 -1.00 -14.30 11.16
CA PRO A 73 -0.07 -15.06 10.31
C PRO A 73 -0.63 -15.37 8.91
N GLU A 74 -1.96 -15.41 8.76
CA GLU A 74 -2.65 -15.61 7.48
C GLU A 74 -2.32 -14.50 6.48
N ARG A 75 -2.00 -13.29 6.96
CA ARG A 75 -1.60 -12.17 6.11
C ARG A 75 -0.27 -12.43 5.42
N GLU A 76 0.72 -12.93 6.17
CA GLU A 76 2.03 -13.27 5.62
C GLU A 76 1.92 -14.45 4.66
N ARG A 77 1.14 -15.46 5.02
CA ARG A 77 0.85 -16.59 4.15
C ARG A 77 0.24 -16.15 2.81
N LEU A 78 -0.80 -15.30 2.85
CA LEU A 78 -1.44 -14.78 1.64
C LEU A 78 -0.45 -13.97 0.77
N LEU A 79 0.41 -13.15 1.39
CA LEU A 79 1.45 -12.41 0.68
C LEU A 79 2.44 -13.35 -0.02
N GLY A 80 2.83 -14.45 0.63
CA GLY A 80 3.67 -15.50 0.04
C GLY A 80 3.00 -16.17 -1.16
N GLU A 81 1.72 -16.54 -1.04
CA GLU A 81 0.94 -17.14 -2.14
C GLU A 81 0.83 -16.18 -3.34
N LEU A 82 0.58 -14.89 -3.12
CA LEU A 82 0.49 -13.89 -4.18
C LEU A 82 1.86 -13.59 -4.84
N GLY A 83 2.96 -13.69 -4.10
CA GLY A 83 4.32 -13.52 -4.62
C GLY A 83 4.83 -14.73 -5.40
N SER A 84 4.36 -15.93 -5.05
CA SER A 84 4.74 -17.20 -5.69
C SER A 84 3.96 -17.48 -7.00
N ASN A 85 2.81 -16.80 -7.19
CA ASN A 85 1.93 -16.94 -8.35
C ASN A 85 2.03 -15.76 -9.34
N SER A 86 3.13 -15.01 -9.35
CA SER A 86 3.37 -14.05 -10.43
C SER A 86 3.99 -14.80 -11.63
N PRO A 87 3.32 -14.82 -12.81
CA PRO A 87 3.94 -15.33 -14.04
C PRO A 87 5.12 -14.47 -14.50
#